data_AF-A0A1G3ZIQ3-F1
#
_entry.id   AF-A0A1G3ZIQ3-F1
#
_cell.length_a   1.000
_cell.length_b   1.000
_cell.length_c   1.000
_cell.angle_alpha   90.00
_cell.angle_beta   90.00
_cell.angle_gamma   90.00
#
_symmetry.space_group_name_H-M   'P 1'
#
loop_
_entity.id
_entity.type
_entity.pdbx_description
1 polymer ?
#
loop_
_entity_poly.entity_id
_entity_poly.type
_entity_poly.pdbx_seq_one_letter_code
_entity_poly.pdbx_strand_id
1 'polypeptide(L)'
;MEADTFRARWSGRGAAVAVERAHNWAGARAGLRPGGVPAEQFPCHTPWASMVILHDGTVPLCCLDYDAKCKLGDLKSQGIVEIWRGPELARLRKDHLERDYRAYPLCANCSYTFDQPHPQWWFPARPAMK
;
A
#
# COMPACT_ATOMS: atom_id res chain seq x y z
N MET A 1 -3.24 2.58 26.10
CA MET A 1 -3.31 3.73 27.03
C MET A 1 -3.44 5.06 26.29
N GLU A 2 -2.50 5.48 25.45
CA GLU A 2 -2.63 6.73 24.67
C GLU A 2 -3.72 6.64 23.58
N ALA A 3 -3.71 5.57 22.77
CA ALA A 3 -4.72 5.33 21.74
C ALA A 3 -6.15 5.30 22.30
N ASP A 4 -6.35 4.67 23.47
CA ASP A 4 -7.66 4.57 24.12
C ASP A 4 -8.13 5.94 24.63
N THR A 5 -7.21 6.73 25.19
CA THR A 5 -7.48 8.10 25.63
C THR A 5 -7.88 8.98 24.45
N PHE A 6 -7.18 8.87 23.32
CA PHE A 6 -7.51 9.57 22.08
C PHE A 6 -8.90 9.20 21.57
N ARG A 7 -9.20 7.89 21.49
CA ARG A 7 -10.51 7.38 21.08
C ARG A 7 -11.63 7.92 21.96
N ALA A 8 -11.52 7.78 23.28
CA ALA A 8 -12.54 8.24 24.22
C ALA A 8 -12.79 9.75 24.09
N ARG A 9 -11.71 10.55 23.99
CA ARG A 9 -11.78 12.00 23.87
C ARG A 9 -12.57 12.48 22.65
N TRP A 10 -12.40 11.83 21.51
CA TRP A 10 -12.98 12.27 20.25
C TRP A 10 -14.33 11.61 19.95
N SER A 11 -14.50 10.33 20.28
CA SER A 11 -15.81 9.67 20.22
C SER A 11 -16.82 10.33 21.16
N GLY A 12 -16.41 10.76 22.35
CA GLY A 12 -17.26 11.52 23.28
C GLY A 12 -17.71 12.89 22.76
N ARG A 13 -17.09 13.39 21.68
CA ARG A 13 -17.49 14.62 20.97
C ARG A 13 -18.24 14.34 19.66
N GLY A 14 -18.65 13.10 19.43
CA GLY A 14 -19.38 12.68 18.23
C GLY A 14 -18.51 12.45 17.00
N ALA A 15 -17.17 12.43 17.13
CA ALA A 15 -16.30 12.11 15.99
C ALA A 15 -16.24 10.58 15.75
N ALA A 16 -16.24 10.18 14.47
CA ALA A 16 -15.82 8.84 14.09
C ALA A 16 -14.28 8.76 14.24
N VAL A 17 -13.79 7.76 14.99
CA VAL A 17 -12.36 7.65 15.32
C VAL A 17 -11.80 6.30 14.88
N ALA A 18 -10.83 6.35 13.97
CA ALA A 18 -9.94 5.23 13.66
C ALA A 18 -8.57 5.47 14.32
N VAL A 19 -7.99 4.40 14.89
CA VAL A 19 -6.57 4.38 15.27
C VAL A 19 -5.99 3.14 14.63
N GLU A 20 -5.07 3.36 13.70
CA GLU A 20 -4.42 2.31 12.92
C GLU A 20 -2.99 2.12 13.41
N ARG A 21 -2.38 0.99 13.06
CA ARG A 21 -0.94 0.81 13.29
C ARG A 21 -0.19 1.73 12.35
N ALA A 22 0.85 2.37 12.86
CA ALA A 22 1.73 3.14 12.00
C ALA A 22 2.44 2.18 11.05
N HIS A 23 2.26 2.41 9.75
CA HIS A 23 3.04 1.70 8.73
C HIS A 23 4.49 2.18 8.75
N ASN A 24 5.39 1.46 8.09
CA ASN A 24 6.83 1.79 8.07
C ASN A 24 7.24 2.72 6.91
N TRP A 25 6.26 3.30 6.20
CA TRP A 25 6.46 4.16 5.01
C TRP A 25 7.44 3.54 4.00
N ALA A 26 7.17 2.30 3.56
CA ALA A 26 8.02 1.56 2.62
C ALA A 26 9.50 1.48 3.06
N GLY A 27 9.73 1.43 4.37
CA GLY A 27 11.07 1.36 4.98
C GLY A 27 11.69 2.70 5.36
N ALA A 28 11.03 3.84 5.12
CA ALA A 28 11.53 5.15 5.55
C ALA A 28 11.57 5.30 7.08
N ARG A 29 10.80 4.50 7.83
CA ARG A 29 10.87 4.43 9.30
C ARG A 29 11.27 3.05 9.80
N ALA A 30 12.45 2.98 10.39
CA ALA A 30 12.93 1.79 11.09
C ALA A 30 12.11 1.51 12.36
N GLY A 31 12.08 0.25 12.81
CA GLY A 31 11.41 -0.15 14.06
C GLY A 31 9.87 -0.22 14.00
N LEU A 32 9.25 0.25 12.91
CA LEU A 32 7.80 0.13 12.66
C LEU A 32 7.42 -1.09 11.81
N ARG A 33 8.41 -1.93 11.48
CA ARG A 33 8.12 -3.25 10.92
C ARG A 33 7.60 -4.12 12.08
N PRO A 34 6.37 -4.65 12.04
CA PRO A 34 5.92 -5.58 13.06
C PRO A 34 6.94 -6.73 13.16
N GLY A 35 7.52 -6.90 14.35
CA GLY A 35 8.35 -8.07 14.65
C GLY A 35 7.47 -9.31 14.58
N GLY A 36 7.43 -9.94 13.41
CA GLY A 36 6.48 -10.99 13.08
C GLY A 36 5.74 -10.70 11.79
N VAL A 37 6.47 -10.65 10.68
CA VAL A 37 5.85 -10.87 9.37
C VAL A 37 5.34 -12.31 9.39
N PRO A 38 4.04 -12.59 9.20
CA PRO A 38 3.62 -13.92 8.79
C PRO A 38 4.42 -14.29 7.54
N ALA A 39 4.93 -15.52 7.44
CA ALA A 39 5.88 -15.93 6.41
C ALA A 39 5.46 -15.66 4.94
N GLU A 40 4.21 -15.25 4.71
CA GLU A 40 3.66 -14.94 3.38
C GLU A 40 3.32 -13.45 3.25
N GLN A 41 4.12 -12.73 2.45
CA GLN A 41 3.71 -11.45 1.87
C GLN A 41 2.64 -11.70 0.82
N PHE A 42 1.39 -11.34 1.12
CA PHE A 42 0.34 -11.30 0.10
C PHE A 42 0.62 -10.18 -0.90
N PRO A 43 0.21 -10.35 -2.18
CA PRO A 43 0.34 -9.26 -3.14
C PRO A 43 -0.36 -8.01 -2.63
N CYS A 44 0.17 -6.83 -2.89
CA CYS A 44 -0.48 -5.56 -2.57
C CYS A 44 -1.67 -5.30 -3.52
N HIS A 45 -2.81 -4.80 -3.03
CA HIS A 45 -3.96 -4.47 -3.89
C HIS A 45 -3.76 -3.18 -4.72
N THR A 46 -2.94 -2.27 -4.21
CA THR A 46 -2.81 -0.90 -4.73
C THR A 46 -2.56 -0.82 -6.24
N PRO A 47 -1.73 -1.69 -6.86
CA PRO A 47 -1.54 -1.70 -8.33
C PRO A 47 -2.81 -1.96 -9.16
N TRP A 48 -3.86 -2.52 -8.57
CA TRP A 48 -5.16 -2.76 -9.22
C TRP A 48 -6.22 -1.71 -8.87
N ALA A 49 -6.08 -1.06 -7.73
CA ALA A 49 -7.11 -0.18 -7.17
C ALA A 49 -6.91 1.30 -7.52
N SER A 50 -5.66 1.74 -7.61
CA SER A 50 -5.35 3.17 -7.63
C SER A 50 -4.05 3.47 -8.37
N MET A 51 -3.98 4.66 -8.97
CA MET A 51 -2.78 5.25 -9.54
C MET A 51 -2.53 6.59 -8.85
N VAL A 52 -1.28 6.85 -8.48
CA VAL A 52 -0.85 8.13 -7.93
C VAL A 52 -0.22 8.95 -9.04
N ILE A 53 -0.47 10.25 -9.03
CA ILE A 53 0.13 11.21 -9.96
C ILE A 53 0.77 12.29 -9.09
N LEU A 54 2.08 12.47 -9.21
CA LEU A 54 2.79 13.55 -8.52
C LEU A 54 2.53 14.89 -9.21
N HIS A 55 2.84 15.98 -8.51
CA HIS A 55 2.56 17.35 -8.97
C HIS A 55 3.21 17.69 -10.31
N ASP A 56 4.29 17.01 -10.69
CA ASP A 56 5.04 17.21 -11.93
C ASP A 56 4.55 16.32 -13.09
N GLY A 57 3.53 15.48 -12.86
CA GLY A 57 3.01 14.52 -13.83
C GLY A 57 3.66 13.13 -13.78
N THR A 58 4.67 12.92 -12.93
CA THR A 58 5.28 11.60 -12.73
C THR A 58 4.29 10.65 -12.06
N VAL A 59 4.21 9.41 -12.57
CA VAL A 59 3.41 8.33 -11.97
C VAL A 59 4.36 7.39 -11.23
N PRO A 60 4.41 7.40 -9.89
CA PRO A 60 5.26 6.51 -9.10
C PRO A 60 4.56 5.16 -8.85
N LEU A 61 5.26 4.25 -8.16
CA LEU A 61 4.77 2.90 -7.90
C LEU A 61 3.51 2.86 -7.03
N CYS A 62 3.45 3.71 -5.99
CA CYS A 62 2.27 3.87 -5.13
C CYS A 62 2.36 5.16 -4.30
N CYS A 63 1.39 5.39 -3.42
CA CYS A 63 1.37 6.57 -2.54
C CYS A 63 2.51 6.62 -1.52
N LEU A 64 3.25 5.52 -1.30
CA LEU A 64 4.42 5.48 -0.42
C LEU A 64 5.73 5.78 -1.16
N ASP A 65 5.70 5.83 -2.49
CA ASP A 65 6.86 6.16 -3.32
C ASP A 65 6.87 7.66 -3.65
N TYR A 66 6.96 8.49 -2.60
CA TYR A 66 6.88 9.95 -2.70
C TYR A 66 8.00 10.57 -3.56
N ASP A 67 9.17 9.93 -3.59
CA ASP A 67 10.33 10.37 -4.37
C ASP A 67 10.36 9.77 -5.79
N ALA A 68 9.30 9.03 -6.19
CA ALA A 68 9.22 8.32 -7.47
C ALA A 68 10.46 7.45 -7.79
N LYS A 69 10.96 6.72 -6.79
CA LYS A 69 12.10 5.78 -6.96
C LYS A 69 11.77 4.67 -7.94
N CYS A 70 10.49 4.34 -8.07
CA CYS A 70 9.97 3.39 -9.06
C CYS A 70 8.93 4.10 -9.95
N LYS A 71 9.39 4.72 -11.03
CA LYS A 71 8.53 5.41 -12.01
C LYS A 71 7.81 4.41 -12.91
N LEU A 72 6.47 4.49 -12.95
CA LEU A 72 5.61 3.70 -13.82
C LEU A 72 5.24 4.42 -15.13
N GLY A 73 5.35 5.75 -15.17
CA GLY A 73 5.05 6.55 -16.34
C GLY A 73 5.14 8.06 -16.11
N ASP A 74 4.85 8.84 -17.14
CA ASP A 74 4.87 10.30 -17.11
C ASP A 74 3.75 10.90 -17.99
N LEU A 75 2.89 11.72 -17.40
CA LEU A 75 1.76 12.35 -18.10
C LEU A 75 2.18 13.45 -19.07
N LYS A 76 3.44 13.87 -19.08
CA LYS A 76 3.98 14.76 -20.12
C LYS A 76 4.17 14.05 -21.46
N SER A 77 4.30 12.72 -21.44
CA SER A 77 4.58 11.91 -22.63
C SER A 77 3.52 10.84 -22.94
N GLN A 78 2.73 10.42 -21.95
CA GLN A 78 1.80 9.29 -22.06
C GLN A 78 0.42 9.64 -21.52
N GLY A 79 -0.62 9.03 -22.07
CA GLY A 79 -1.98 9.15 -21.52
C GLY A 79 -2.16 8.33 -20.24
N ILE A 80 -3.04 8.76 -19.32
CA ILE A 80 -3.33 8.01 -18.07
C ILE A 80 -3.70 6.55 -18.36
N VAL A 81 -4.57 6.31 -19.36
CA VAL A 81 -5.00 4.95 -19.74
C VAL A 81 -3.85 4.12 -20.32
N GLU A 82 -2.95 4.77 -21.06
CA GLU A 82 -1.76 4.14 -21.63
C GLU A 82 -0.83 3.66 -20.50
N ILE A 83 -0.58 4.50 -19.49
CA ILE A 83 0.22 4.10 -18.33
C ILE A 83 -0.48 2.98 -17.54
N TRP A 84 -1.80 3.08 -17.32
CA TRP A 84 -2.57 2.09 -16.56
C TRP A 84 -2.60 0.69 -17.19
N ARG A 85 -2.61 0.65 -18.53
CA ARG A 85 -2.56 -0.59 -19.33
C ARG A 85 -1.15 -0.89 -19.85
N GLY A 86 -0.17 -0.09 -19.44
CA GLY A 86 1.18 -0.12 -19.97
C GLY A 86 2.01 -1.27 -19.42
N PRO A 87 3.18 -1.52 -20.06
CA PRO A 87 4.04 -2.64 -19.72
C PRO A 87 4.58 -2.57 -18.29
N GLU A 88 4.91 -1.37 -17.78
CA GLU A 88 5.46 -1.21 -16.43
C GLU A 88 4.46 -1.62 -15.34
N LEU A 89 3.21 -1.14 -15.42
CA LEU A 89 2.19 -1.51 -14.45
C LEU A 89 1.72 -2.96 -14.62
N ALA A 90 1.71 -3.49 -15.86
CA ALA A 90 1.44 -4.90 -16.11
C ALA A 90 2.51 -5.82 -15.49
N ARG A 91 3.78 -5.45 -15.63
CA ARG A 91 4.91 -6.15 -15.01
C ARG A 91 4.83 -6.08 -13.48
N LEU A 92 4.57 -4.90 -12.91
CA LEU A 92 4.39 -4.74 -11.46
C LEU A 92 3.32 -5.68 -10.91
N ARG A 93 2.15 -5.74 -11.58
CA ARG A 93 1.03 -6.62 -11.22
C ARG A 93 1.42 -8.09 -11.29
N LYS A 94 2.09 -8.51 -12.36
CA LYS A 94 2.60 -9.88 -12.51
C LYS A 94 3.55 -10.24 -11.37
N ASP A 95 4.57 -9.41 -11.15
CA ASP A 95 5.60 -9.63 -10.13
C ASP A 95 4.97 -9.68 -8.71
N HIS A 96 3.93 -8.89 -8.44
CA HIS A 96 3.16 -8.97 -7.19
C HIS A 96 2.44 -10.31 -7.03
N LEU A 97 1.77 -10.82 -8.07
CA LEU A 97 1.09 -12.11 -8.03
C LEU A 97 2.08 -13.27 -7.82
N GLU A 98 3.28 -13.15 -8.40
CA GLU A 98 4.39 -14.10 -8.26
C GLU A 98 5.18 -13.92 -6.95
N ARG A 99 4.86 -12.88 -6.16
CA ARG A 99 5.58 -12.48 -4.93
C ARG A 99 7.07 -12.20 -5.16
N ASP A 100 7.42 -11.71 -6.35
CA ASP A 100 8.77 -11.31 -6.73
C ASP A 100 8.97 -9.80 -6.58
N TYR A 101 9.54 -9.39 -5.45
CA TYR A 101 9.77 -7.97 -5.16
C TYR A 101 11.21 -7.51 -5.42
N ARG A 102 12.05 -8.33 -6.07
CA ARG A 102 13.48 -8.01 -6.30
C ARG A 102 13.68 -6.71 -7.08
N ALA A 103 12.77 -6.43 -8.02
CA ALA A 103 12.79 -5.20 -8.81
C ALA A 103 12.21 -3.97 -8.07
N TYR A 104 11.57 -4.17 -6.91
CA TYR A 104 10.87 -3.11 -6.16
C TYR A 104 11.28 -3.14 -4.68
N PRO A 105 12.47 -2.61 -4.33
CA PRO A 105 12.96 -2.61 -2.94
C PRO A 105 11.98 -1.97 -1.94
N LEU A 106 11.21 -0.97 -2.41
CA LEU A 106 10.14 -0.35 -1.63
C LEU A 106 9.09 -1.38 -1.18
N CYS A 107 8.63 -2.24 -2.11
CA CYS A 107 7.64 -3.28 -1.81
C CYS A 107 8.21 -4.36 -0.89
N ALA A 108 9.46 -4.77 -1.12
CA ALA A 108 10.12 -5.82 -0.34
C ALA A 108 10.18 -5.49 1.17
N ASN A 109 10.28 -4.21 1.51
CA ASN A 109 10.32 -3.73 2.89
C ASN A 109 9.04 -2.99 3.32
N CYS A 110 7.93 -3.09 2.59
CA CYS A 110 6.70 -2.36 2.91
C CYS A 110 5.85 -3.08 3.97
N SER A 111 5.37 -2.36 4.98
CA SER A 111 4.40 -2.91 5.96
C SER A 111 2.93 -2.74 5.52
N TYR A 112 2.67 -1.96 4.46
CA TYR A 112 1.31 -1.54 4.09
C TYR A 112 0.36 -2.72 3.83
N THR A 113 0.86 -3.82 3.26
CA THR A 113 0.06 -5.03 3.02
C THR A 113 -0.34 -5.78 4.29
N PHE A 114 0.33 -5.52 5.41
CA PHE A 114 0.07 -6.14 6.71
C PHE A 114 -0.79 -5.28 7.62
N ASP A 115 -0.70 -3.96 7.47
CA ASP A 115 -1.48 -3.00 8.25
C ASP A 115 -2.94 -2.92 7.76
N GLN A 116 -3.19 -3.35 6.52
CA GLN A 116 -4.55 -3.48 6.00
C GLN A 116 -5.16 -4.81 6.48
N PRO A 117 -6.35 -4.79 7.14
CA PRO A 117 -6.99 -6.01 7.60
C PRO A 117 -7.29 -6.92 6.40
N HIS A 118 -6.76 -8.15 6.45
CA HIS A 118 -6.99 -9.29 5.56
C HIS A 118 -7.58 -8.96 4.18
N PRO A 119 -6.82 -9.08 3.08
CA PRO A 119 -7.26 -8.67 1.76
C PRO A 119 -8.51 -9.45 1.31
N GLN A 120 -9.69 -8.85 1.49
CA GLN A 120 -10.97 -9.39 1.00
C GLN A 120 -10.99 -9.55 -0.53
N TRP A 121 -10.06 -8.90 -1.23
CA TRP A 121 -9.89 -8.99 -2.68
C TRP A 121 -9.07 -10.22 -3.13
N TRP A 122 -8.25 -10.82 -2.25
CA TRP A 122 -7.40 -11.99 -2.58
C TRP A 122 -8.00 -13.31 -2.10
N PHE A 123 -8.83 -13.29 -1.06
CA PHE A 123 -9.59 -14.43 -0.60
C PHE A 123 -11.08 -14.16 -0.75
N PRO A 124 -11.89 -15.11 -1.28
CA PRO A 124 -13.34 -14.98 -1.22
C PRO A 124 -13.76 -14.82 0.25
N ALA A 125 -14.77 -13.98 0.50
CA ALA A 125 -15.23 -13.57 1.82
C ALA A 125 -15.14 -14.70 2.86
N ARG A 126 -14.36 -14.50 3.93
CA ARG A 126 -14.38 -15.41 5.07
C ARG A 126 -15.82 -15.48 5.60
N PRO A 127 -16.36 -16.68 5.89
CA PRO A 127 -17.57 -16.76 6.69
C PRO A 127 -17.30 -16.07 8.03
N ALA A 128 -18.29 -15.34 8.54
CA ALA A 128 -18.19 -14.56 9.76
C ALA A 128 -17.53 -15.40 10.88
N MET A 129 -16.50 -14.84 11.51
CA MET A 129 -15.90 -15.41 12.71
C MET A 129 -17.02 -15.55 13.75
N LYS A 130 -17.27 -16.79 14.19
CA LYS A 130 -18.13 -17.07 15.35
C LYS A 130 -17.48 -16.51 16.62
#